data_AF-A0A383E648-F1
#
_entry.id   AF-A0A383E648-F1
#
_cell.length_a   1.000
_cell.length_b   1.000
_cell.length_c   1.000
_cell.angle_alpha   90.00
_cell.angle_beta   90.00
_cell.angle_gamma   90.00
#
_symmetry.space_group_name_H-M   'P 1'
#
loop_
_entity.id
_entity.type
_entity.pdbx_description
1 polymer ?
#
loop_
_entity_poly.entity_id
_entity_poly.type
_entity_poly.pdbx_seq_one_letter_code
_entity_poly.pdbx_strand_id
1 'polypeptide(L)'
;GPIVVTDCAGSDDAFPLDVSEWLDTDGDGIGNNEDPDDDGDGYADTFEDENGYDRLDGCDPNNNSVTCDQDYDGLTNGEEDDLGTNVTNPDTDGDGFCDGDLGVEEICVAGPDDFPLDPAAHLDTDGDGMPDTLNGTSTSEPALIEDLDDDNDGLNDTDETVTNSTNPDTDGDGYCDGSVTVGSCIAGDVFPLDENEWFDTDGDGTGNNADTDDDNDGLNDTTEASSDPVTN
;
A
#
# COMPACT_ATOMS: atom_id res chain seq x y z
N GLY A 1 14.42 37.04 0.01
CA GLY A 1 14.88 35.67 -0.28
C GLY A 1 14.03 35.11 -1.39
N PRO A 2 14.40 33.97 -2.00
CA PRO A 2 13.48 33.26 -2.86
C PRO A 2 12.23 32.91 -2.04
N ILE A 3 11.07 33.09 -2.65
CA ILE A 3 9.80 32.66 -2.07
C ILE A 3 9.88 31.14 -2.05
N VAL A 4 9.96 30.57 -0.86
CA VAL A 4 9.71 29.14 -0.66
C VAL A 4 8.20 29.03 -0.83
N VAL A 5 7.75 28.42 -1.92
CA VAL A 5 6.36 28.00 -2.05
C VAL A 5 6.20 26.93 -0.98
N THR A 6 5.55 27.31 0.11
CA THR A 6 5.09 26.40 1.13
C THR A 6 4.04 25.53 0.46
N ASP A 7 4.41 24.27 0.28
CA ASP A 7 3.56 23.10 0.09
C ASP A 7 2.07 23.38 0.39
N CYS A 8 1.26 23.40 -0.66
CA CYS A 8 -0.19 23.53 -0.57
C CYS A 8 -0.78 22.15 -0.33
N ALA A 9 -0.61 21.59 0.87
CA ALA A 9 -1.34 20.40 1.28
C ALA A 9 -2.83 20.75 1.42
N GLY A 10 -3.61 20.41 0.39
CA GLY A 10 -5.07 20.55 0.33
C GLY A 10 -5.55 20.54 -1.12
N SER A 11 -5.98 19.36 -1.57
CA SER A 11 -6.14 18.86 -2.96
C SER A 11 -4.84 18.85 -3.74
N ASP A 12 -4.30 17.67 -4.04
CA ASP A 12 -3.26 17.55 -5.05
C ASP A 12 -3.79 18.18 -6.34
N ASP A 13 -3.17 19.26 -6.76
CA ASP A 13 -3.41 19.88 -8.06
C ASP A 13 -3.05 18.83 -9.11
N ALA A 14 -4.05 18.28 -9.81
CA ALA A 14 -3.84 17.23 -10.79
C ALA A 14 -2.93 17.68 -11.94
N PHE A 15 -2.82 19.00 -12.18
CA PHE A 15 -2.01 19.59 -13.23
C PHE A 15 -1.09 20.69 -12.70
N PRO A 16 -0.07 20.38 -11.87
CA PRO A 16 0.78 21.39 -11.20
C PRO A 16 1.57 22.31 -12.16
N LEU A 17 1.66 21.93 -13.43
CA LEU A 17 2.37 22.66 -14.48
C LEU A 17 1.44 23.45 -15.41
N ASP A 18 0.12 23.24 -15.35
CA ASP A 18 -0.86 24.02 -16.09
C ASP A 18 -1.68 24.88 -15.12
N VAL A 19 -1.56 26.19 -15.24
CA VAL A 19 -2.27 27.13 -14.35
C VAL A 19 -3.76 27.26 -14.67
N SER A 20 -4.21 26.67 -15.78
CA SER A 20 -5.60 26.73 -16.23
C SER A 20 -6.40 25.51 -15.79
N GLU A 21 -5.72 24.44 -15.37
CA GLU A 21 -6.31 23.19 -14.87
C GLU A 21 -5.90 22.97 -13.42
N TRP A 22 -6.72 22.25 -12.66
CA TRP A 22 -6.41 21.92 -11.26
C TRP A 22 -7.13 20.66 -10.76
N LEU A 23 -8.20 20.24 -11.45
CA LEU A 23 -9.00 19.07 -11.14
C LEU A 23 -9.03 18.16 -12.37
N ASP A 24 -9.02 16.86 -12.12
CA ASP A 24 -9.18 15.76 -13.07
C ASP A 24 -10.16 14.80 -12.38
N THR A 25 -11.46 14.94 -12.65
CA THR A 25 -12.49 14.23 -11.88
C THR A 25 -12.54 12.76 -12.24
N ASP A 26 -12.36 12.40 -13.51
CA ASP A 26 -12.40 11.00 -13.98
C ASP A 26 -11.01 10.36 -14.12
N GLY A 27 -9.95 11.15 -13.98
CA GLY A 27 -8.56 10.67 -13.98
C GLY A 27 -8.04 10.31 -15.37
N ASP A 28 -8.67 10.78 -16.46
CA ASP A 28 -8.27 10.45 -17.82
C ASP A 28 -7.00 11.21 -18.29
N GLY A 29 -6.57 12.20 -17.51
CA GLY A 29 -5.41 13.05 -17.76
C GLY A 29 -5.72 14.33 -18.54
N ILE A 30 -6.99 14.68 -18.72
CA ILE A 30 -7.49 15.95 -19.23
C ILE A 30 -8.17 16.69 -18.08
N GLY A 31 -7.80 17.95 -17.85
CA GLY A 31 -8.39 18.72 -16.75
C GLY A 31 -9.80 19.19 -17.06
N ASN A 32 -10.65 19.28 -16.05
CA ASN A 32 -12.09 19.60 -16.20
C ASN A 32 -12.39 20.91 -16.95
N ASN A 33 -11.46 21.87 -17.08
CA ASN A 33 -11.76 23.07 -17.90
C ASN A 33 -11.59 22.80 -19.41
N GLU A 34 -10.84 21.77 -19.80
CA GLU A 34 -10.67 21.30 -21.18
C GLU A 34 -11.50 20.04 -21.49
N ASP A 35 -11.79 19.21 -20.49
CA ASP A 35 -12.56 17.97 -20.65
C ASP A 35 -14.00 18.24 -21.13
N PRO A 36 -14.48 17.55 -22.17
CA PRO A 36 -15.89 17.59 -22.55
C PRO A 36 -16.84 16.69 -21.74
N ASP A 37 -16.34 15.82 -20.84
CA ASP A 37 -17.06 14.79 -20.09
C ASP A 37 -16.42 14.61 -18.69
N ASP A 38 -16.57 15.62 -17.82
CA ASP A 38 -15.79 15.78 -16.59
C ASP A 38 -15.74 14.54 -15.65
N ASP A 39 -16.79 13.71 -15.60
CA ASP A 39 -16.87 12.51 -14.73
C ASP A 39 -16.77 11.17 -15.48
N GLY A 40 -16.50 11.22 -16.79
CA GLY A 40 -16.29 10.05 -17.65
C GLY A 40 -17.48 9.10 -17.75
N ASP A 41 -18.69 9.52 -17.36
CA ASP A 41 -19.87 8.65 -17.33
C ASP A 41 -20.48 8.36 -18.73
N GLY A 42 -19.93 9.05 -19.74
CA GLY A 42 -20.30 8.95 -21.16
C GLY A 42 -21.35 9.99 -21.59
N TYR A 43 -21.73 10.92 -20.72
CA TYR A 43 -22.64 12.03 -20.99
C TYR A 43 -21.96 13.39 -20.90
N ALA A 44 -21.24 13.77 -21.97
CA ALA A 44 -20.61 15.10 -22.10
C ALA A 44 -21.31 16.28 -21.39
N ASP A 45 -20.55 17.08 -20.63
CA ASP A 45 -20.91 18.32 -19.90
C ASP A 45 -22.06 19.14 -20.47
N THR A 46 -22.02 19.37 -21.79
CA THR A 46 -23.02 20.20 -22.47
C THR A 46 -24.41 19.59 -22.44
N PHE A 47 -24.52 18.26 -22.45
CA PHE A 47 -25.76 17.54 -22.28
C PHE A 47 -26.25 17.67 -20.84
N GLU A 48 -25.38 17.54 -19.87
CA GLU A 48 -25.73 17.59 -18.45
C GLU A 48 -26.19 18.98 -18.04
N ASP A 49 -25.48 20.03 -18.43
CA ASP A 49 -25.91 21.42 -18.28
C ASP A 49 -27.31 21.68 -18.81
N GLU A 50 -27.60 21.13 -20.01
CA GLU A 50 -28.87 21.32 -20.68
C GLU A 50 -30.03 20.59 -19.97
N ASN A 51 -29.72 19.51 -19.25
CA ASN A 51 -30.70 18.66 -18.58
C ASN A 51 -30.72 18.82 -17.04
N GLY A 52 -29.75 19.53 -16.48
CA GLY A 52 -29.58 19.77 -15.05
C GLY A 52 -28.99 18.59 -14.28
N TYR A 53 -28.11 17.81 -14.90
CA TYR A 53 -27.30 16.78 -14.23
C TYR A 53 -25.98 17.37 -13.71
N ASP A 54 -25.33 16.68 -12.78
CA ASP A 54 -24.07 17.10 -12.17
C ASP A 54 -22.86 16.48 -12.88
N ARG A 55 -22.09 17.32 -13.58
CA ARG A 55 -20.92 16.93 -14.38
C ARG A 55 -19.80 16.23 -13.64
N LEU A 56 -19.85 16.26 -12.30
CA LEU A 56 -18.79 15.74 -11.43
C LEU A 56 -19.25 14.49 -10.68
N ASP A 57 -20.45 13.98 -10.96
CA ASP A 57 -21.06 12.86 -10.27
C ASP A 57 -21.35 11.76 -11.30
N GLY A 58 -20.41 10.82 -11.46
CA GLY A 58 -20.56 9.73 -12.42
C GLY A 58 -21.80 8.84 -12.22
N CYS A 59 -22.53 9.00 -11.11
CA CYS A 59 -23.82 8.36 -10.87
C CYS A 59 -25.03 9.12 -11.46
N ASP A 60 -24.86 10.36 -11.93
CA ASP A 60 -25.89 11.21 -12.50
C ASP A 60 -25.61 11.46 -14.00
N PRO A 61 -26.48 11.03 -14.94
CA PRO A 61 -27.85 10.60 -14.75
C PRO A 61 -28.06 9.08 -14.59
N ASN A 62 -26.99 8.30 -14.60
CA ASN A 62 -27.08 6.85 -14.63
C ASN A 62 -26.22 6.19 -13.54
N ASN A 63 -26.87 5.75 -12.46
CA ASN A 63 -26.22 4.97 -11.41
C ASN A 63 -25.58 3.64 -11.88
N ASN A 64 -25.81 3.19 -13.12
CA ASN A 64 -25.09 2.04 -13.68
C ASN A 64 -23.94 2.46 -14.61
N SER A 65 -23.51 3.71 -14.57
CA SER A 65 -22.25 4.13 -15.22
C SER A 65 -21.09 3.33 -14.65
N VAL A 66 -20.08 3.06 -15.45
CA VAL A 66 -18.87 2.38 -14.98
C VAL A 66 -18.05 3.24 -14.02
N THR A 67 -18.20 4.57 -14.06
CA THR A 67 -17.51 5.54 -13.18
C THR A 67 -18.30 5.88 -11.90
N CYS A 68 -19.53 5.37 -11.78
CA CYS A 68 -20.35 5.60 -10.59
C CYS A 68 -19.91 4.69 -9.44
N ASP A 69 -19.63 5.27 -8.27
CA ASP A 69 -19.52 4.58 -6.99
C ASP A 69 -20.86 4.69 -6.25
N GLN A 70 -21.64 3.60 -6.23
CA GLN A 70 -23.02 3.61 -5.77
C GLN A 70 -23.19 3.43 -4.26
N ASP A 71 -22.25 2.75 -3.61
CA ASP A 71 -22.31 2.45 -2.17
C ASP A 71 -21.27 3.21 -1.34
N TYR A 72 -20.43 3.99 -2.01
CA TYR A 72 -19.50 4.97 -1.45
C TYR A 72 -18.33 4.34 -0.69
N ASP A 73 -17.90 3.16 -1.10
CA ASP A 73 -16.70 2.51 -0.57
C ASP A 73 -15.41 2.86 -1.33
N GLY A 74 -15.50 3.68 -2.38
CA GLY A 74 -14.36 4.13 -3.15
C GLY A 74 -14.04 3.26 -4.35
N LEU A 75 -14.80 2.20 -4.62
CA LEU A 75 -14.77 1.48 -5.89
C LEU A 75 -15.90 1.94 -6.80
N THR A 76 -15.58 2.16 -8.07
CA THR A 76 -16.60 2.39 -9.09
C THR A 76 -17.25 1.07 -9.48
N ASN A 77 -18.48 1.13 -10.00
CA ASN A 77 -19.20 -0.03 -10.53
C ASN A 77 -18.37 -0.84 -11.54
N GLY A 78 -17.47 -0.17 -12.28
CA GLY A 78 -16.55 -0.82 -13.22
C GLY A 78 -15.47 -1.64 -12.50
N GLU A 79 -14.87 -1.09 -11.45
CA GLU A 79 -13.88 -1.78 -10.62
C GLU A 79 -14.50 -2.94 -9.86
N GLU A 80 -15.71 -2.76 -9.34
CA GLU A 80 -16.44 -3.82 -8.68
C GLU A 80 -16.84 -4.97 -9.63
N ASP A 81 -17.22 -4.69 -10.89
CA ASP A 81 -17.46 -5.74 -11.89
C ASP A 81 -16.17 -6.55 -12.18
N ASP A 82 -15.02 -5.87 -12.19
CA ASP A 82 -13.71 -6.51 -12.38
C ASP A 82 -13.30 -7.39 -11.17
N LEU A 83 -13.62 -6.97 -9.94
CA LEU A 83 -13.40 -7.73 -8.71
C LEU A 83 -14.49 -8.80 -8.46
N GLY A 84 -15.66 -8.64 -9.07
CA GLY A 84 -16.83 -9.48 -8.85
C GLY A 84 -17.61 -9.15 -7.56
N THR A 85 -17.37 -7.98 -6.98
CA THR A 85 -18.06 -7.44 -5.81
C THR A 85 -19.42 -6.86 -6.19
N ASN A 86 -20.19 -6.38 -5.21
CA ASN A 86 -21.56 -5.94 -5.41
C ASN A 86 -21.68 -4.42 -5.35
N VAL A 87 -21.97 -3.86 -6.52
CA VAL A 87 -22.20 -2.44 -6.85
C VAL A 87 -23.21 -1.64 -6.04
N THR A 88 -23.73 -2.15 -4.94
CA THR A 88 -24.67 -1.45 -4.06
C THR A 88 -24.49 -1.86 -2.60
N ASN A 89 -23.41 -2.56 -2.29
CA ASN A 89 -23.14 -3.12 -0.99
C ASN A 89 -21.62 -3.09 -0.74
N PRO A 90 -21.17 -2.16 0.11
CA PRO A 90 -19.75 -1.80 0.23
C PRO A 90 -18.90 -2.84 0.97
N ASP A 91 -19.47 -4.01 1.30
CA ASP A 91 -18.87 -5.11 2.07
C ASP A 91 -19.54 -6.39 1.57
N THR A 92 -19.03 -6.92 0.45
CA THR A 92 -19.70 -7.91 -0.37
C THR A 92 -19.93 -9.22 0.37
N ASP A 93 -18.99 -9.63 1.20
CA ASP A 93 -19.04 -10.90 1.92
C ASP A 93 -19.56 -10.79 3.36
N GLY A 94 -19.63 -9.57 3.90
CA GLY A 94 -20.22 -9.25 5.18
C GLY A 94 -19.31 -9.54 6.37
N ASP A 95 -17.99 -9.50 6.19
CA ASP A 95 -17.02 -9.72 7.27
C ASP A 95 -16.75 -8.45 8.11
N GLY A 96 -17.13 -7.29 7.57
CA GLY A 96 -17.07 -5.98 8.20
C GLY A 96 -15.96 -5.06 7.68
N PHE A 97 -15.15 -5.49 6.71
CA PHE A 97 -14.22 -4.65 5.95
C PHE A 97 -14.87 -4.26 4.62
N CYS A 98 -14.61 -3.03 4.15
CA CYS A 98 -15.22 -2.59 2.91
C CYS A 98 -14.45 -3.16 1.71
N ASP A 99 -15.14 -3.46 0.61
CA ASP A 99 -14.52 -3.94 -0.62
C ASP A 99 -13.50 -2.88 -1.13
N GLY A 100 -13.89 -1.60 -1.06
CA GLY A 100 -13.02 -0.44 -1.35
C GLY A 100 -12.31 0.22 -0.17
N ASP A 101 -11.46 1.20 -0.49
CA ASP A 101 -10.61 1.94 0.45
C ASP A 101 -11.39 2.81 1.47
N LEU A 102 -12.63 3.18 1.18
CA LEU A 102 -13.43 4.10 1.97
C LEU A 102 -14.37 3.37 2.91
N GLY A 103 -14.27 3.71 4.20
CA GLY A 103 -15.18 3.17 5.21
C GLY A 103 -16.58 3.76 5.10
N VAL A 104 -17.60 2.89 5.05
CA VAL A 104 -19.00 3.31 5.04
C VAL A 104 -19.60 3.22 6.45
N GLU A 105 -19.94 4.37 7.03
CA GLU A 105 -20.38 4.49 8.43
C GLU A 105 -21.53 3.52 8.76
N GLU A 106 -21.38 2.76 9.84
CA GLU A 106 -22.32 1.71 10.31
C GLU A 106 -22.40 0.45 9.44
N ILE A 107 -21.72 0.37 8.29
CA ILE A 107 -21.71 -0.81 7.42
C ILE A 107 -20.39 -1.57 7.58
N CYS A 108 -19.28 -0.97 7.18
CA CYS A 108 -17.96 -1.58 7.20
C CYS A 108 -16.89 -0.56 7.61
N VAL A 109 -15.73 -1.06 8.03
CA VAL A 109 -14.54 -0.23 8.23
C VAL A 109 -13.80 -0.06 6.92
N ALA A 110 -13.10 1.06 6.77
CA ALA A 110 -12.30 1.33 5.58
C ALA A 110 -11.39 0.15 5.24
N GLY A 111 -11.45 -0.28 3.98
CA GLY A 111 -10.62 -1.32 3.38
C GLY A 111 -9.39 -0.73 2.66
N PRO A 112 -8.92 -1.35 1.56
CA PRO A 112 -9.64 -2.38 0.80
C PRO A 112 -9.61 -3.74 1.50
N ASP A 113 -10.62 -4.57 1.24
CA ASP A 113 -10.63 -5.98 1.58
C ASP A 113 -9.92 -6.75 0.46
N ASP A 114 -8.79 -7.38 0.77
CA ASP A 114 -7.98 -8.14 -0.20
C ASP A 114 -8.67 -9.46 -0.63
N PHE A 115 -9.68 -9.91 0.11
CA PHE A 115 -10.47 -11.11 -0.14
C PHE A 115 -11.98 -10.84 -0.09
N PRO A 116 -12.51 -9.89 -0.89
CA PRO A 116 -13.85 -9.29 -0.70
C PRO A 116 -15.03 -10.23 -1.02
N LEU A 117 -14.74 -11.49 -1.33
CA LEU A 117 -15.70 -12.54 -1.67
C LEU A 117 -15.64 -13.72 -0.69
N ASP A 118 -14.81 -13.68 0.35
CA ASP A 118 -14.65 -14.74 1.33
C ASP A 118 -14.48 -14.20 2.76
N PRO A 119 -15.53 -14.27 3.60
CA PRO A 119 -15.59 -13.55 4.88
C PRO A 119 -14.72 -14.16 5.97
N ALA A 120 -13.81 -15.06 5.59
CA ALA A 120 -12.82 -15.66 6.45
C ALA A 120 -11.50 -14.88 6.44
N ALA A 121 -11.28 -13.93 5.55
CA ALA A 121 -10.04 -13.16 5.43
C ALA A 121 -10.33 -11.77 4.86
N HIS A 122 -9.45 -10.80 5.14
CA HIS A 122 -9.56 -9.44 4.58
C HIS A 122 -8.21 -8.76 4.27
N LEU A 123 -7.08 -9.36 4.65
CA LEU A 123 -5.76 -8.73 4.58
C LEU A 123 -4.74 -9.68 3.96
N ASP A 124 -3.98 -9.17 2.98
CA ASP A 124 -2.87 -9.80 2.25
C ASP A 124 -1.69 -8.80 2.22
N THR A 125 -0.86 -8.80 3.26
CA THR A 125 0.16 -7.77 3.46
C THR A 125 1.20 -7.72 2.34
N ASP A 126 1.58 -8.86 1.77
CA ASP A 126 2.61 -8.96 0.73
C ASP A 126 2.05 -9.11 -0.69
N GLY A 127 0.74 -9.32 -0.83
CA GLY A 127 0.05 -9.46 -2.10
C GLY A 127 0.32 -10.79 -2.81
N ASP A 128 0.67 -11.85 -2.09
CA ASP A 128 0.94 -13.17 -2.66
C ASP A 128 -0.34 -13.99 -2.92
N GLY A 129 -1.48 -13.51 -2.41
CA GLY A 129 -2.80 -14.12 -2.53
C GLY A 129 -3.13 -15.10 -1.39
N MET A 130 -2.32 -15.16 -0.34
CA MET A 130 -2.57 -15.91 0.88
C MET A 130 -2.88 -14.92 2.01
N PRO A 131 -3.98 -15.11 2.76
CA PRO A 131 -4.36 -14.15 3.79
C PRO A 131 -3.46 -14.24 5.02
N ASP A 132 -3.08 -13.10 5.59
CA ASP A 132 -2.30 -13.01 6.85
C ASP A 132 -2.96 -13.83 7.96
N THR A 133 -4.30 -13.75 8.04
CA THR A 133 -5.06 -14.49 9.06
C THR A 133 -6.38 -15.03 8.52
N LEU A 134 -6.79 -16.19 9.06
CA LEU A 134 -8.11 -16.77 8.79
C LEU A 134 -9.06 -16.65 9.99
N ASN A 135 -10.08 -15.81 9.87
CA ASN A 135 -11.19 -15.68 10.82
C ASN A 135 -12.36 -16.65 10.51
N GLY A 136 -12.08 -17.95 10.60
CA GLY A 136 -13.11 -18.98 10.52
C GLY A 136 -12.83 -20.03 9.47
N THR A 137 -13.81 -20.33 8.62
CA THR A 137 -13.66 -21.33 7.56
C THR A 137 -13.91 -20.65 6.23
N SER A 138 -12.88 -20.64 5.39
CA SER A 138 -12.96 -20.12 4.02
C SER A 138 -14.11 -20.75 3.23
N THR A 139 -14.76 -19.89 2.46
CA THR A 139 -15.86 -20.21 1.54
C THR A 139 -15.39 -20.30 0.08
N SER A 140 -14.15 -19.87 -0.20
CA SER A 140 -13.48 -19.99 -1.50
C SER A 140 -13.28 -21.43 -1.96
N GLU A 141 -13.17 -21.60 -3.28
CA GLU A 141 -12.87 -22.88 -3.92
C GLU A 141 -11.75 -22.70 -4.96
N PRO A 142 -10.50 -23.08 -4.64
CA PRO A 142 -10.07 -23.77 -3.43
C PRO A 142 -10.16 -22.88 -2.18
N ALA A 143 -10.29 -23.53 -1.00
CA ALA A 143 -10.28 -22.80 0.27
C ALA A 143 -8.96 -22.06 0.47
N LEU A 144 -9.06 -20.83 0.99
CA LEU A 144 -7.93 -20.02 1.41
C LEU A 144 -7.12 -20.75 2.48
N ILE A 145 -5.82 -20.46 2.49
CA ILE A 145 -4.84 -21.01 3.43
C ILE A 145 -4.09 -19.80 3.97
N GLU A 146 -4.10 -19.65 5.29
CA GLU A 146 -3.34 -18.63 6.03
C GLU A 146 -1.88 -18.61 5.57
N ASP A 147 -1.38 -17.42 5.28
CA ASP A 147 0.04 -17.17 5.08
C ASP A 147 0.78 -17.31 6.41
N LEU A 148 2.07 -17.65 6.36
CA LEU A 148 2.89 -17.86 7.55
C LEU A 148 4.12 -16.96 7.56
N ASP A 149 4.23 -16.04 6.62
CA ASP A 149 5.36 -15.12 6.37
C ASP A 149 4.76 -13.83 5.75
N ASP A 150 3.93 -13.11 6.52
CA ASP A 150 3.01 -12.07 5.99
C ASP A 150 3.72 -10.92 5.23
N ASP A 151 5.02 -10.73 5.41
CA ASP A 151 5.83 -9.74 4.69
C ASP A 151 6.86 -10.33 3.73
N ASN A 152 6.88 -11.66 3.63
CA ASN A 152 7.68 -12.49 2.73
C ASN A 152 9.21 -12.30 2.89
N ASP A 153 9.68 -11.76 4.01
CA ASP A 153 11.09 -11.53 4.28
C ASP A 153 11.89 -12.82 4.55
N GLY A 154 11.19 -13.95 4.66
CA GLY A 154 11.74 -15.27 4.88
C GLY A 154 11.84 -15.68 6.34
N LEU A 155 11.28 -14.90 7.26
CA LEU A 155 10.98 -15.28 8.64
C LEU A 155 9.49 -15.58 8.74
N ASN A 156 9.15 -16.74 9.29
CA ASN A 156 7.73 -17.00 9.54
C ASN A 156 7.24 -16.12 10.71
N ASP A 157 5.98 -15.72 10.75
CA ASP A 157 5.42 -14.84 11.80
C ASP A 157 5.67 -15.38 13.22
N THR A 158 5.70 -16.71 13.36
CA THR A 158 5.97 -17.35 14.67
C THR A 158 7.42 -17.23 15.15
N ASP A 159 8.37 -17.00 14.24
CA ASP A 159 9.78 -16.76 14.52
C ASP A 159 10.06 -15.28 14.82
N GLU A 160 9.17 -14.39 14.42
CA GLU A 160 9.23 -12.93 14.57
C GLU A 160 8.76 -12.45 15.94
N THR A 161 9.47 -12.91 16.96
CA THR A 161 9.19 -12.51 18.35
C THR A 161 9.77 -11.15 18.73
N VAL A 162 10.58 -10.56 17.84
CA VAL A 162 11.33 -9.31 18.04
C VAL A 162 10.97 -8.29 16.96
N THR A 163 10.82 -8.76 15.72
CA THR A 163 10.47 -8.02 14.50
C THR A 163 8.96 -7.96 14.33
N ASN A 164 8.49 -7.37 13.22
CA ASN A 164 7.08 -7.21 12.93
C ASN A 164 6.71 -8.01 11.68
N SER A 165 5.83 -9.01 11.81
CA SER A 165 5.52 -9.94 10.72
C SER A 165 4.88 -9.35 9.48
N THR A 166 4.38 -8.13 9.58
CA THR A 166 3.78 -7.42 8.46
C THR A 166 4.70 -6.32 7.91
N ASN A 167 5.98 -6.33 8.26
CA ASN A 167 6.91 -5.28 7.86
C ASN A 167 8.33 -5.85 7.75
N PRO A 168 8.84 -6.02 6.52
CA PRO A 168 10.05 -6.78 6.27
C PRO A 168 11.33 -6.07 6.74
N ASP A 169 11.24 -4.83 7.21
CA ASP A 169 12.33 -3.96 7.68
C ASP A 169 11.85 -3.18 8.91
N THR A 170 12.01 -3.75 10.11
CA THR A 170 11.37 -3.25 11.34
C THR A 170 11.81 -1.85 11.74
N ASP A 171 13.07 -1.47 11.49
CA ASP A 171 13.60 -0.16 11.87
C ASP A 171 13.79 0.83 10.71
N GLY A 172 13.63 0.38 9.47
CA GLY A 172 13.59 1.19 8.27
C GLY A 172 14.96 1.63 7.76
N ASP A 173 16.02 0.86 8.04
CA ASP A 173 17.38 1.16 7.60
C ASP A 173 17.69 0.70 6.16
N GLY A 174 16.79 -0.10 5.58
CA GLY A 174 16.90 -0.68 4.25
C GLY A 174 17.47 -2.09 4.20
N TYR A 175 17.67 -2.76 5.33
CA TYR A 175 17.97 -4.19 5.42
C TYR A 175 16.76 -4.93 5.99
N CYS A 176 16.47 -6.09 5.42
CA CYS A 176 15.32 -6.87 5.84
C CYS A 176 15.64 -7.63 7.12
N ASP A 177 14.68 -7.72 8.02
CA ASP A 177 14.75 -8.52 9.24
C ASP A 177 15.12 -9.99 8.90
N GLY A 178 14.51 -10.50 7.82
CA GLY A 178 14.70 -11.82 7.28
C GLY A 178 15.77 -11.97 6.21
N SER A 179 15.82 -13.18 5.65
CA SER A 179 16.90 -13.61 4.74
C SER A 179 16.57 -13.41 3.25
N VAL A 180 15.42 -12.83 2.95
CA VAL A 180 14.91 -12.57 1.60
C VAL A 180 14.85 -11.07 1.37
N THR A 181 15.22 -10.66 0.16
CA THR A 181 15.06 -9.27 -0.28
C THR A 181 13.61 -9.08 -0.74
N VAL A 182 12.87 -8.22 -0.05
CA VAL A 182 11.48 -7.86 -0.38
C VAL A 182 11.34 -6.35 -0.48
N GLY A 183 10.52 -5.90 -1.43
CA GLY A 183 10.27 -4.47 -1.65
C GLY A 183 11.56 -3.68 -1.85
N SER A 184 11.86 -2.79 -0.89
CA SER A 184 13.05 -1.93 -0.92
C SER A 184 14.19 -2.38 0.00
N CYS A 185 13.96 -3.34 0.89
CA CYS A 185 14.96 -3.79 1.85
C CYS A 185 15.87 -4.87 1.25
N ILE A 186 17.12 -4.93 1.70
CA ILE A 186 18.13 -5.91 1.26
C ILE A 186 18.24 -7.01 2.30
N ALA A 187 18.33 -8.27 1.89
CA ALA A 187 18.27 -9.41 2.80
C ALA A 187 19.30 -9.34 3.95
N GLY A 188 18.80 -9.48 5.17
CA GLY A 188 19.55 -9.78 6.37
C GLY A 188 19.95 -8.57 7.18
N ASP A 189 19.30 -8.42 8.33
CA ASP A 189 19.65 -7.51 9.40
C ASP A 189 19.92 -8.28 10.71
N VAL A 190 21.14 -8.12 11.25
CA VAL A 190 21.53 -8.74 12.52
C VAL A 190 21.06 -7.93 13.74
N PHE A 191 20.76 -6.65 13.56
CA PHE A 191 20.26 -5.72 14.57
C PHE A 191 18.94 -5.06 14.14
N PRO A 192 17.85 -5.84 13.97
CA PRO A 192 16.57 -5.41 13.38
C PRO A 192 15.74 -4.38 14.18
N LEU A 193 16.34 -3.74 15.19
CA LEU A 193 15.73 -2.69 16.02
C LEU A 193 16.65 -1.47 16.17
N ASP A 194 17.80 -1.44 15.49
CA ASP A 194 18.75 -0.35 15.51
C ASP A 194 19.05 0.11 14.08
N GLU A 195 18.36 1.15 13.63
CA GLU A 195 18.44 1.75 12.28
C GLU A 195 19.87 2.17 11.84
N ASN A 196 20.85 2.07 12.73
CA ASN A 196 22.24 2.42 12.50
C ASN A 196 23.16 1.20 12.44
N GLU A 197 22.69 -0.03 12.58
CA GLU A 197 23.50 -1.26 12.59
C GLU A 197 22.76 -2.39 11.86
N TRP A 198 23.46 -3.11 10.98
CA TRP A 198 22.85 -4.22 10.22
C TRP A 198 23.76 -5.43 10.02
N PHE A 199 25.08 -5.24 10.15
CA PHE A 199 26.08 -6.31 10.07
C PHE A 199 26.86 -6.44 11.38
N ASP A 200 27.15 -7.68 11.77
CA ASP A 200 28.06 -8.07 12.86
C ASP A 200 29.06 -9.08 12.29
N THR A 201 30.15 -8.59 11.69
CA THR A 201 31.08 -9.41 10.92
C THR A 201 31.75 -10.50 11.78
N ASP A 202 32.10 -10.18 13.01
CA ASP A 202 32.84 -11.06 13.91
C ASP A 202 31.96 -11.78 14.95
N GLY A 203 30.70 -11.37 15.07
CA GLY A 203 29.71 -11.97 15.98
C GLY A 203 29.93 -11.57 17.44
N ASP A 204 30.56 -10.42 17.71
CA ASP A 204 30.82 -9.94 19.07
C ASP A 204 29.61 -9.24 19.72
N GLY A 205 28.60 -8.92 18.92
CA GLY A 205 27.36 -8.26 19.31
C GLY A 205 27.39 -6.74 19.23
N THR A 206 28.45 -6.15 18.68
CA THR A 206 28.54 -4.75 18.27
C THR A 206 28.45 -4.68 16.76
N GLY A 207 27.52 -3.89 16.22
CA GLY A 207 27.42 -3.77 14.77
C GLY A 207 28.60 -3.00 14.17
N ASN A 208 28.93 -3.30 12.92
CA ASN A 208 30.09 -2.76 12.22
C ASN A 208 30.14 -1.22 12.14
N ASN A 209 29.02 -0.49 12.27
CA ASN A 209 29.07 0.97 12.26
C ASN A 209 29.54 1.57 13.60
N ALA A 210 29.31 0.85 14.71
CA ALA A 210 29.74 1.21 16.06
C ALA A 210 31.00 0.48 16.51
N ASP A 211 31.27 -0.70 15.95
CA ASP A 211 32.50 -1.42 16.17
C ASP A 211 33.67 -0.66 15.54
N THR A 212 34.86 -0.90 16.08
CA THR A 212 36.07 -0.22 15.67
C THR A 212 37.14 -1.18 15.19
N ASP A 213 36.82 -2.47 15.07
CA ASP A 213 37.66 -3.61 14.66
C ASP A 213 36.72 -4.74 14.13
N ASP A 214 35.97 -4.49 13.04
CA ASP A 214 34.81 -5.31 12.62
C ASP A 214 35.11 -6.81 12.42
N ASP A 215 36.36 -7.15 12.09
CA ASP A 215 36.78 -8.54 11.86
C ASP A 215 37.58 -9.14 13.04
N ASN A 216 37.75 -8.36 14.11
CA ASN A 216 38.45 -8.65 15.35
C ASN A 216 39.87 -9.22 15.14
N ASP A 217 40.59 -8.80 14.09
CA ASP A 217 41.98 -9.20 13.84
C ASP A 217 43.00 -8.47 14.75
N GLY A 218 42.54 -7.45 15.46
CA GLY A 218 43.31 -6.62 16.39
C GLY A 218 43.82 -5.31 15.78
N LEU A 219 43.36 -4.93 14.58
CA LEU A 219 43.68 -3.69 13.89
C LEU A 219 42.43 -2.84 13.68
N ASN A 220 42.36 -1.75 14.43
CA ASN A 220 41.24 -0.82 14.31
C ASN A 220 41.03 -0.28 12.88
N ASP A 221 39.77 -0.25 12.40
CA ASP A 221 39.38 0.07 11.01
C ASP A 221 39.97 1.38 10.51
N THR A 222 40.00 2.40 11.37
CA THR A 222 40.51 3.73 11.01
C THR A 222 42.02 3.75 10.77
N THR A 223 42.72 2.71 11.24
CA THR A 223 44.16 2.55 11.16
C THR A 223 44.59 1.38 10.29
N GLU A 224 43.64 0.56 9.85
CA GLU A 224 43.90 -0.63 9.08
C GLU A 224 44.25 -0.28 7.63
N ALA A 225 45.41 -0.76 7.18
CA ALA A 225 45.92 -0.50 5.83
C ALA A 225 46.46 -1.76 5.15
N SER A 226 46.46 -2.90 5.86
CA SER A 226 47.07 -4.15 5.43
C SER A 226 46.07 -5.23 5.03
N SER A 227 44.82 -5.07 5.42
CA SER A 227 43.69 -6.00 5.24
C SER A 227 42.43 -5.16 4.97
N ASP A 228 41.29 -5.84 4.81
CA ASP A 228 40.00 -5.19 4.58
C ASP A 228 39.32 -4.94 5.94
N PRO A 229 38.91 -3.72 6.28
CA PRO A 229 38.35 -3.40 7.61
C PRO A 229 37.16 -4.24 8.01
N VAL A 230 36.45 -4.82 7.04
CA VAL A 230 35.25 -5.63 7.27
C VAL A 230 35.51 -7.12 7.06
N THR A 231 36.69 -7.53 6.56
CA THR A 231 36.96 -8.96 6.27
C THR A 231 38.43 -9.35 6.40
N ASN A 232 38.69 -10.53 6.98
CA ASN A 232 40.03 -11.12 7.12
C ASN A 232 40.74 -11.49 5.80
#